data_AF-A0A818Y8K3-F1
#
_entry.id   AF-A0A818Y8K3-F1
#
_cell.length_a   1.000
_cell.length_b   1.000
_cell.length_c   1.000
_cell.angle_alpha   90.00
_cell.angle_beta   90.00
_cell.angle_gamma   90.00
#
_symmetry.space_group_name_H-M   'P 1'
#
loop_
_entity.id
_entity.type
_entity.pdbx_description
1 polymer ?
#
loop_
_entity_poly.entity_id
_entity_poly.type
_entity_poly.pdbx_seq_one_letter_code
_entity_poly.pdbx_strand_id
1 'polypeptide(L)'
;MDFKSDVNNDREIFNEKRISIEKISIDIDTKSVKNKLRTSTEIPNDYPDLLTSNNNEQIDFHFPSSSYYRNIIVRPQWLHRVANSPVGFQAQFPDNIDASNSSLTPLIVFINELSGGQKGKIIYHKLLRLLNPRQIFLLENDTTVMQALDIYSSLRNTRILLCGGDGTVGWILSTLANRFSSLDNPPVGICPMGTGNDLSRVLGWGWSYNMKQLLTTLLHISNAKPIILDRWQVDFEPLTRIDSIEEIGCIRRCLSRILDPPKFVREIDRPSYQNYQKPLNVRFTNYISFGLDAAVVLDFHNKRMQNPSKFTSPMKNKLMYLNIGRQYFREFALWRAWNLRSYMRIICDGQDMTNSLRHCHTVVFLNIPSYGSGTHPWSRTYQNSTSISNNIQNQINSNTFHDIDPPDFSYYNRKFASEDISNTIESSRASVTNDQIGRQSIDDHKIEVIGLDSIQMALIHIGFRGRRIAQCSQARIELIRSMPVHMDGDPFYLPQSTAINVTHAGQVLVLTNDNK
;
A
#
# COMPACT_ATOMS: atom_id res chain seq x y z
N MET A 1 36.50 -5.12 45.55
CA MET A 1 36.70 -3.76 45.02
C MET A 1 35.63 -3.53 44.00
N ASP A 2 34.64 -2.74 44.38
CA ASP A 2 33.50 -2.34 43.58
C ASP A 2 33.92 -1.58 42.32
N PHE A 3 33.19 -1.78 41.22
CA PHE A 3 32.88 -0.68 40.30
C PHE A 3 31.43 -0.79 39.84
N LYS A 4 30.64 0.17 40.30
CA LYS A 4 29.31 0.55 39.83
C LYS A 4 29.43 1.37 38.52
N SER A 5 28.29 1.39 37.82
CA SER A 5 27.80 2.40 36.87
C SER A 5 28.52 2.58 35.54
N ASP A 6 27.84 2.20 34.45
CA ASP A 6 27.70 3.02 33.23
C ASP A 6 26.40 2.64 32.50
N VAL A 7 25.29 3.17 33.01
CA VAL A 7 24.03 3.34 32.28
C VAL A 7 23.93 4.83 32.05
N ASN A 8 24.47 5.35 30.94
CA ASN A 8 24.13 6.67 30.40
C ASN A 8 24.70 7.04 29.02
N ASN A 9 25.40 6.15 28.29
CA ASN A 9 26.06 6.55 27.03
C ASN A 9 25.24 6.35 25.73
N ASP A 10 24.01 5.85 25.79
CA ASP A 10 23.20 5.60 24.58
C ASP A 10 22.26 6.77 24.20
N ARG A 11 22.32 7.91 24.89
CA ARG A 11 21.46 9.08 24.62
C ARG A 11 22.14 10.24 23.89
N GLU A 12 23.46 10.25 23.74
CA GLU A 12 24.19 11.36 23.09
C GLU A 12 24.53 11.16 21.61
N ILE A 13 24.40 9.94 21.06
CA ILE A 13 24.62 9.69 19.62
C ILE A 13 23.40 10.11 18.77
N PHE A 14 22.28 10.45 19.40
CA PHE A 14 21.01 10.81 18.73
C PHE A 14 20.88 12.29 18.28
N ASN A 15 21.84 13.17 18.60
CA ASN A 15 21.73 14.60 18.28
C ASN A 15 22.69 15.14 17.21
N GLU A 16 23.66 14.37 16.71
CA GLU A 16 24.69 14.90 15.79
C GLU A 16 24.38 14.79 14.29
N LYS A 17 23.31 14.11 13.86
CA LYS A 17 23.00 13.95 12.41
C LYS A 17 21.88 14.83 11.86
N ARG A 18 21.49 15.89 12.58
CA ARG A 18 20.48 16.86 12.12
C ARG A 18 20.98 18.27 11.83
N ILE A 19 22.30 18.48 11.72
CA ILE A 19 22.87 19.80 11.44
C ILE A 19 23.72 19.75 10.17
N SER A 20 23.11 20.13 9.04
CA SER A 20 23.80 20.82 7.93
C SER A 20 22.81 21.17 6.81
N ILE A 21 22.02 22.23 7.00
CA ILE A 21 21.63 23.15 5.92
C ILE A 21 21.76 24.56 6.50
N GLU A 22 22.90 25.19 6.25
CA GLU A 22 23.15 26.60 6.56
C GLU A 22 22.36 27.53 5.61
N LYS A 23 21.70 28.49 6.24
CA LYS A 23 21.62 29.93 5.91
C LYS A 23 21.80 30.36 4.44
N ILE A 24 20.70 30.83 3.85
CA ILE A 24 20.72 32.03 3.00
C ILE A 24 19.96 33.11 3.77
N SER A 25 20.69 34.12 4.27
CA SER A 25 20.11 35.36 4.83
C SER A 25 19.57 36.22 3.69
N ILE A 26 18.33 36.67 3.81
CA ILE A 26 17.83 37.87 3.13
C ILE A 26 17.34 38.81 4.24
N ASP A 27 18.05 39.91 4.42
CA ASP A 27 17.67 41.02 5.29
C ASP A 27 16.35 41.62 4.82
N ILE A 28 15.36 41.70 5.72
CA ILE A 28 14.20 42.58 5.55
C ILE A 28 14.17 43.53 6.74
N ASP A 29 14.44 44.79 6.42
CA ASP A 29 14.50 45.94 7.32
C ASP A 29 13.16 46.15 8.05
N THR A 30 13.19 46.00 9.38
CA THR A 30 12.00 46.00 10.25
C THR A 30 11.49 47.38 10.63
N LYS A 31 11.99 48.46 10.02
CA LYS A 31 11.55 49.84 10.29
C LYS A 31 10.49 50.40 9.34
N SER A 32 10.21 49.76 8.19
CA SER A 32 9.18 50.26 7.25
C SER A 32 7.76 49.71 7.51
N VAL A 33 7.62 48.65 8.32
CA VAL A 33 6.33 47.94 8.52
C VAL A 33 5.47 48.54 9.64
N LYS A 34 6.03 49.38 10.54
CA LYS A 34 5.28 49.94 11.68
C LYS A 34 4.50 51.22 11.38
N ASN A 35 4.66 51.85 10.22
CA ASN A 35 3.94 53.09 9.86
C ASN A 35 2.78 52.91 8.87
N LYS A 36 2.34 51.67 8.58
CA LYS A 36 1.22 51.41 7.65
C LYS A 36 0.04 50.63 8.26
N LEU A 37 -0.03 50.58 9.60
CA LEU A 37 -1.11 49.92 10.37
C LEU A 37 -2.05 50.91 11.09
N ARG A 38 -2.01 52.18 10.71
CA ARG A 38 -2.97 53.19 11.18
C ARG A 38 -3.33 54.10 10.01
N THR A 39 -4.41 53.72 9.30
CA THR A 39 -5.31 54.50 8.43
C THR A 39 -5.65 53.73 7.14
N SER A 40 -6.77 53.01 7.13
CA SER A 40 -7.66 52.85 5.97
C SER A 40 -8.71 51.76 6.23
N THR A 41 -9.83 52.17 6.80
CA THR A 41 -11.12 51.51 6.57
C THR A 41 -11.54 51.81 5.14
N GLU A 42 -11.23 50.93 4.19
CA GLU A 42 -11.86 50.85 2.86
C GLU A 42 -11.32 49.62 2.13
N ILE A 43 -12.23 48.80 1.61
CA ILE A 43 -11.95 47.58 0.85
C ILE A 43 -11.55 48.00 -0.57
N PRO A 44 -10.34 47.70 -1.08
CA PRO A 44 -10.02 47.94 -2.48
C PRO A 44 -10.58 46.79 -3.33
N ASN A 45 -11.60 47.10 -4.13
CA ASN A 45 -11.92 46.37 -5.36
C ASN A 45 -10.77 46.61 -6.33
N ASP A 46 -9.93 45.60 -6.57
CA ASP A 46 -9.18 45.43 -7.82
C ASP A 46 -8.36 44.13 -7.76
N TYR A 47 -8.92 43.04 -8.29
CA TYR A 47 -8.16 41.93 -8.84
C TYR A 47 -8.74 41.63 -10.24
N PRO A 48 -7.89 41.50 -11.27
CA PRO A 48 -8.33 41.49 -12.66
C PRO A 48 -9.10 40.21 -13.01
N ASP A 49 -10.21 40.40 -13.72
CA ASP A 49 -11.02 39.37 -14.36
C ASP A 49 -10.17 38.50 -15.29
N LEU A 50 -9.81 37.30 -14.83
CA LEU A 50 -9.37 36.19 -15.67
C LEU A 50 -10.50 35.16 -15.76
N LEU A 51 -11.61 35.58 -16.36
CA LEU A 51 -12.69 34.71 -16.83
C LEU A 51 -13.11 35.12 -18.24
N THR A 52 -12.22 34.91 -19.22
CA THR A 52 -12.62 34.79 -20.63
C THR A 52 -11.65 33.90 -21.41
N SER A 53 -11.86 32.58 -21.35
CA SER A 53 -11.79 31.77 -22.57
C SER A 53 -12.50 30.44 -22.35
N ASN A 54 -13.37 30.14 -23.31
CA ASN A 54 -14.35 29.08 -23.31
C ASN A 54 -13.70 27.69 -23.26
N ASN A 55 -14.10 26.90 -22.27
CA ASN A 55 -14.54 25.51 -22.46
C ASN A 55 -15.40 25.13 -21.24
N ASN A 56 -16.72 25.25 -21.45
CA ASN A 56 -17.76 24.96 -20.46
C ASN A 56 -17.78 23.47 -20.10
N GLU A 57 -17.22 23.13 -18.93
CA GLU A 57 -17.79 22.11 -18.05
C GLU A 57 -17.92 22.71 -16.65
N GLN A 58 -18.89 23.61 -16.50
CA GLN A 58 -19.34 24.08 -15.20
C GLN A 58 -20.17 22.95 -14.57
N ILE A 59 -19.49 21.97 -13.95
CA ILE A 59 -20.18 20.94 -13.16
C ILE A 59 -20.64 21.63 -11.87
N ASP A 60 -21.90 22.07 -11.91
CA ASP A 60 -22.61 22.64 -10.76
C ASP A 60 -22.86 21.52 -9.74
N PHE A 61 -21.88 21.27 -8.87
CA PHE A 61 -22.03 20.33 -7.76
C PHE A 61 -22.99 20.93 -6.73
N HIS A 62 -24.27 20.61 -6.85
CA HIS A 62 -25.21 20.74 -5.74
C HIS A 62 -24.66 19.94 -4.55
N PHE A 63 -24.08 20.63 -3.57
CA PHE A 63 -23.69 20.01 -2.31
C PHE A 63 -24.95 19.47 -1.63
N PRO A 64 -24.99 18.18 -1.24
CA PRO A 64 -26.11 17.65 -0.47
C PRO A 64 -26.34 18.51 0.77
N SER A 65 -27.60 18.75 1.13
CA SER A 65 -27.95 19.50 2.35
C SER A 65 -27.20 18.95 3.57
N SER A 66 -26.78 19.83 4.49
CA SER A 66 -25.99 19.46 5.68
C SER A 66 -26.62 18.38 6.56
N SER A 67 -27.92 18.09 6.37
CA SER A 67 -28.65 16.99 7.00
C SER A 67 -28.02 15.62 6.80
N TYR A 68 -27.44 15.33 5.63
CA TYR A 68 -26.94 14.00 5.28
C TYR A 68 -25.68 13.57 6.04
N TYR A 69 -24.91 14.54 6.57
CA TYR A 69 -23.66 14.29 7.30
C TYR A 69 -23.80 14.52 8.80
N ARG A 70 -25.01 14.82 9.31
CA ARG A 70 -25.22 15.23 10.70
C ARG A 70 -24.77 14.20 11.74
N ASN A 71 -24.83 12.92 11.38
CA ASN A 71 -24.46 11.81 12.26
C ASN A 71 -22.95 11.62 12.39
N ILE A 72 -22.16 12.06 11.41
CA ILE A 72 -20.69 11.96 11.42
C ILE A 72 -19.99 13.20 12.01
N ILE A 73 -20.66 14.35 12.01
CA ILE A 73 -20.07 15.61 12.47
C ILE A 73 -20.00 15.64 14.01
N VAL A 74 -18.77 15.68 14.54
CA VAL A 74 -18.51 16.09 15.93
C VAL A 74 -18.85 17.57 16.06
N ARG A 75 -19.85 17.89 16.87
CA ARG A 75 -20.28 19.28 17.05
C ARG A 75 -19.31 20.04 17.97
N PRO A 76 -19.08 21.34 17.76
CA PRO A 76 -18.21 22.13 18.65
C PRO A 76 -18.62 22.08 20.13
N GLN A 77 -19.93 21.95 20.41
CA GLN A 77 -20.46 21.86 21.77
C GLN A 77 -20.04 20.57 22.50
N TRP A 78 -19.59 19.55 21.78
CA TRP A 78 -19.10 18.29 22.36
C TRP A 78 -17.65 18.40 22.83
N LEU A 79 -16.93 19.45 22.43
CA LEU A 79 -15.50 19.62 22.72
C LEU A 79 -15.31 20.52 23.95
N HIS A 80 -14.87 19.92 25.05
CA HIS A 80 -14.66 20.61 26.32
C HIS A 80 -13.16 20.77 26.58
N ARG A 81 -12.76 21.91 27.15
CA ARG A 81 -11.38 22.11 27.62
C ARG A 81 -11.16 21.31 28.90
N VAL A 82 -10.06 20.59 28.98
CA VAL A 82 -9.67 19.80 30.15
C VAL A 82 -8.28 20.24 30.59
N ALA A 83 -8.19 20.88 31.75
CA ALA A 83 -6.96 21.53 32.24
C ALA A 83 -5.79 20.54 32.44
N ASN A 84 -6.09 19.29 32.80
CA ASN A 84 -5.09 18.25 33.08
C ASN A 84 -4.91 17.26 31.91
N SER A 85 -5.43 17.59 30.72
CA SER A 85 -5.28 16.74 29.54
C SER A 85 -4.06 17.16 28.72
N PRO A 86 -3.18 16.23 28.29
CA PRO A 86 -2.02 16.55 27.45
C PRO A 86 -2.40 17.17 26.10
N VAL A 87 -3.64 16.94 25.64
CA VAL A 87 -4.22 17.52 24.41
C VAL A 87 -5.05 18.77 24.67
N GLY A 88 -5.34 19.10 25.93
CA GLY A 88 -6.13 20.28 26.35
C GLY A 88 -7.64 20.22 26.07
N PHE A 89 -8.11 19.21 25.33
CA PHE A 89 -9.52 19.03 24.98
C PHE A 89 -9.97 17.58 25.12
N GLN A 90 -11.26 17.37 25.37
CA GLN A 90 -11.92 16.08 25.33
C GLN A 90 -13.30 16.22 24.70
N ALA A 91 -13.66 15.27 23.83
CA ALA A 91 -14.97 15.19 23.22
C ALA A 91 -15.90 14.32 24.07
N GLN A 92 -17.10 14.80 24.39
CA GLN A 92 -18.16 14.06 25.10
C GLN A 92 -19.52 14.32 24.44
N PHE A 93 -20.39 13.30 24.44
CA PHE A 93 -21.79 13.53 24.11
C PHE A 93 -22.43 14.40 25.19
N PRO A 94 -23.36 15.31 24.84
CA PRO A 94 -24.12 16.05 25.83
C PRO A 94 -25.03 15.09 26.62
N ASP A 95 -25.32 15.42 27.87
CA ASP A 95 -26.06 14.55 28.81
C ASP A 95 -27.45 14.10 28.31
N ASN A 96 -28.04 14.86 27.38
CA ASN A 96 -29.35 14.56 26.80
C ASN A 96 -29.32 13.55 25.64
N ILE A 97 -28.14 13.14 25.18
CA ILE A 97 -27.97 12.11 24.15
C ILE A 97 -27.63 10.81 24.86
N ASP A 98 -28.57 9.87 24.86
CA ASP A 98 -28.30 8.52 25.31
C ASP A 98 -27.30 7.85 24.34
N ALA A 99 -26.05 7.77 24.79
CA ALA A 99 -24.93 7.19 24.03
C ALA A 99 -25.14 5.70 23.69
N SER A 100 -26.11 5.02 24.30
CA SER A 100 -26.46 3.62 23.98
C SER A 100 -27.48 3.48 22.83
N ASN A 101 -28.27 4.52 22.56
CA ASN A 101 -29.38 4.49 21.58
C ASN A 101 -29.22 5.49 20.42
N SER A 102 -28.13 6.27 20.37
CA SER A 102 -27.91 7.25 19.30
C SER A 102 -27.38 6.59 18.02
N SER A 103 -27.95 6.94 16.86
CA SER A 103 -27.42 6.58 15.53
C SER A 103 -26.19 7.40 15.11
N LEU A 104 -25.55 8.09 16.06
CA LEU A 104 -24.39 8.93 15.82
C LEU A 104 -23.14 8.07 15.63
N THR A 105 -22.32 8.48 14.67
CA THR A 105 -21.09 7.80 14.27
C THR A 105 -19.98 8.86 14.12
N PRO A 106 -19.51 9.47 15.23
CA PRO A 106 -18.51 10.53 15.18
C PRO A 106 -17.33 10.17 14.29
N LEU A 107 -16.93 11.05 13.39
CA LEU A 107 -15.87 10.77 12.42
C LEU A 107 -14.59 11.55 12.73
N ILE A 108 -13.49 10.82 12.87
CA ILE A 108 -12.14 11.38 12.85
C ILE A 108 -11.59 11.24 11.43
N VAL A 109 -11.04 12.31 10.86
CA VAL A 109 -10.43 12.27 9.53
C VAL A 109 -8.93 12.50 9.62
N PHE A 110 -8.16 11.52 9.14
CA PHE A 110 -6.71 11.64 8.98
C PHE A 110 -6.36 11.86 7.52
N ILE A 111 -5.45 12.78 7.23
CA ILE A 111 -5.04 13.11 5.86
C ILE A 111 -3.51 13.15 5.78
N ASN A 112 -2.94 12.34 4.91
CA ASN A 112 -1.54 12.50 4.51
C ASN A 112 -1.45 13.49 3.34
N GLU A 113 -0.91 14.69 3.59
CA GLU A 113 -0.80 15.75 2.59
C GLU A 113 0.07 15.38 1.38
N LEU A 114 1.08 14.53 1.61
CA LEU A 114 2.04 14.10 0.58
C LEU A 114 1.46 13.02 -0.35
N SER A 115 0.35 12.38 0.03
CA SER A 115 -0.29 11.35 -0.77
C SER A 115 -0.96 11.90 -2.05
N GLY A 116 -1.05 11.06 -3.07
CA GLY A 116 -1.82 11.33 -4.29
C GLY A 116 -1.35 12.46 -5.19
N GLY A 117 -0.04 12.77 -5.17
CA GLY A 117 0.50 13.88 -5.97
C GLY A 117 0.14 15.24 -5.38
N GLN A 118 0.20 15.38 -4.05
CA GLN A 118 -0.15 16.59 -3.28
C GLN A 118 -1.65 16.94 -3.30
N LYS A 119 -2.51 15.99 -3.65
CA LYS A 119 -3.97 16.17 -3.57
C LYS A 119 -4.49 16.26 -2.13
N GLY A 120 -3.69 15.89 -1.12
CA GLY A 120 -4.09 15.94 0.29
C GLY A 120 -4.47 17.34 0.75
N LYS A 121 -3.75 18.37 0.30
CA LYS A 121 -4.09 19.77 0.58
C LYS A 121 -5.48 20.14 0.02
N ILE A 122 -5.82 19.68 -1.18
CA ILE A 122 -7.13 19.92 -1.79
C ILE A 122 -8.23 19.22 -0.98
N ILE A 123 -8.01 17.98 -0.56
CA ILE A 123 -8.97 17.21 0.26
C ILE A 123 -9.19 17.90 1.61
N TYR A 124 -8.12 18.33 2.26
CA TYR A 124 -8.16 19.06 3.53
C TYR A 124 -9.06 20.30 3.44
N HIS A 125 -8.81 21.20 2.49
CA HIS A 125 -9.62 22.42 2.32
C HIS A 125 -11.10 22.14 2.03
N LYS A 126 -11.40 21.05 1.32
CA LYS A 126 -12.78 20.67 1.04
C LYS A 126 -13.47 20.09 2.25
N LEU A 127 -12.79 19.24 3.02
CA LEU A 127 -13.33 18.68 4.26
C LEU A 127 -13.57 19.77 5.31
N LEU A 128 -12.72 20.81 5.38
CA LEU A 128 -12.96 21.97 6.26
C LEU A 128 -14.29 22.69 5.98
N ARG A 129 -14.85 22.57 4.77
CA ARG A 129 -16.17 23.13 4.41
C ARG A 129 -17.33 22.21 4.75
N LEU A 130 -17.08 20.91 4.89
CA LEU A 130 -18.10 19.86 5.08
C LEU A 130 -18.21 19.42 6.54
N LEU A 131 -17.12 19.51 7.29
CA LEU A 131 -16.95 18.93 8.61
C LEU A 131 -16.43 20.00 9.59
N ASN A 132 -16.65 19.78 10.89
CA ASN A 132 -15.99 20.55 11.94
C ASN A 132 -14.45 20.45 11.77
N PRO A 133 -13.72 21.57 11.66
CA PRO A 133 -12.25 21.57 11.52
C PRO A 133 -11.52 20.78 12.60
N ARG A 134 -12.06 20.69 13.81
CA ARG A 134 -11.43 19.97 14.94
C ARG A 134 -11.40 18.45 14.78
N GLN A 135 -12.19 17.88 13.86
CA GLN A 135 -12.20 16.44 13.60
C GLN A 135 -11.31 16.05 12.40
N ILE A 136 -10.56 16.99 11.82
CA ILE A 136 -9.67 16.77 10.67
C ILE A 136 -8.22 16.98 11.12
N PHE A 137 -7.40 15.97 10.92
CA PHE A 137 -6.01 15.92 11.34
C PHE A 137 -5.10 15.65 10.14
N LEU A 138 -4.09 16.50 9.97
CA LEU A 138 -3.01 16.27 9.02
C LEU A 138 -1.99 15.32 9.66
N LEU A 139 -1.62 14.26 8.96
CA LEU A 139 -0.70 13.25 9.47
C LEU A 139 0.74 13.73 9.36
N GLU A 140 1.38 13.93 10.51
CA GLU A 140 2.79 14.30 10.61
C GLU A 140 3.62 13.19 11.25
N ASN A 141 3.12 12.63 12.36
CA ASN A 141 3.78 11.58 13.14
C ASN A 141 2.76 10.87 14.05
N ASP A 142 3.22 9.83 14.77
CA ASP A 142 2.36 9.04 15.67
C ASP A 142 1.70 9.88 16.77
N THR A 143 2.34 10.97 17.21
CA THR A 143 1.79 11.86 18.23
C THR A 143 0.47 12.46 17.76
N THR A 144 0.37 12.89 16.50
CA THR A 144 -0.88 13.46 15.98
C THR A 144 -2.02 12.44 16.02
N VAL A 145 -1.72 11.18 15.73
CA VAL A 145 -2.70 10.08 15.78
C VAL A 145 -3.13 9.84 17.22
N MET A 146 -2.18 9.76 18.16
CA MET A 146 -2.47 9.55 19.58
C MET A 146 -3.29 10.70 20.17
N GLN A 147 -2.93 11.94 19.86
CA GLN A 147 -3.65 13.11 20.33
C GLN A 147 -5.10 13.12 19.86
N ALA A 148 -5.35 12.80 18.58
CA ALA A 148 -6.71 12.70 18.07
C ALA A 148 -7.50 11.61 18.81
N LEU A 149 -6.91 10.41 18.98
CA LEU A 149 -7.57 9.32 19.70
C LEU A 149 -7.84 9.66 21.17
N ASP A 150 -6.97 10.43 21.83
CA ASP A 150 -7.17 10.90 23.21
C ASP A 150 -8.35 11.88 23.29
N ILE A 151 -8.41 12.86 22.38
CA ILE A 151 -9.51 13.84 22.31
C ILE A 151 -10.85 13.11 22.19
N TYR A 152 -10.93 12.09 21.35
CA TYR A 152 -12.19 11.41 21.01
C TYR A 152 -12.47 10.12 21.81
N SER A 153 -11.60 9.77 22.75
CA SER A 153 -11.62 8.51 23.51
C SER A 153 -12.94 8.19 24.22
N SER A 154 -13.69 9.22 24.65
CA SER A 154 -14.95 9.02 25.37
C SER A 154 -16.17 8.83 24.46
N LEU A 155 -16.05 9.14 23.17
CA LEU A 155 -17.13 8.98 22.21
C LEU A 155 -17.23 7.52 21.75
N ARG A 156 -18.42 6.93 21.90
CA ARG A 156 -18.74 5.60 21.37
C ARG A 156 -19.02 5.66 19.88
N ASN A 157 -18.90 4.50 19.21
CA ASN A 157 -19.18 4.33 17.78
C ASN A 157 -18.39 5.31 16.88
N THR A 158 -17.23 5.75 17.35
CA THR A 158 -16.32 6.61 16.61
C THR A 158 -15.74 5.83 15.43
N ARG A 159 -15.62 6.49 14.27
CA ARG A 159 -15.07 5.92 13.04
C ARG A 159 -13.91 6.78 12.55
N ILE A 160 -13.03 6.18 11.77
CA ILE A 160 -11.89 6.88 11.17
C ILE A 160 -12.04 6.87 9.65
N LEU A 161 -11.89 8.03 9.00
CA LEU A 161 -11.65 8.14 7.57
C LEU A 161 -10.17 8.45 7.34
N LEU A 162 -9.46 7.57 6.65
CA LEU A 162 -8.06 7.75 6.32
C LEU A 162 -7.87 8.11 4.85
N CYS A 163 -7.45 9.34 4.59
CA CYS A 163 -7.08 9.84 3.26
C CYS A 163 -5.58 9.60 3.01
N GLY A 164 -5.25 8.55 2.25
CA GLY A 164 -3.87 8.13 2.02
C GLY A 164 -3.73 7.03 0.95
N GLY A 165 -2.48 6.66 0.66
CA GLY A 165 -2.16 5.43 -0.09
C GLY A 165 -1.87 4.24 0.83
N ASP A 166 -1.57 3.07 0.26
CA ASP A 166 -1.39 1.81 1.01
C ASP A 166 -0.39 1.93 2.17
N GLY A 167 0.80 2.53 1.96
CA GLY A 167 1.78 2.73 3.04
C GLY A 167 1.28 3.63 4.20
N THR A 168 0.45 4.64 3.91
CA THR A 168 -0.19 5.45 4.97
C THR A 168 -1.21 4.64 5.74
N VAL A 169 -1.96 3.77 5.04
CA VAL A 169 -2.92 2.88 5.68
C VAL A 169 -2.21 1.87 6.58
N GLY A 170 -1.16 1.21 6.10
CA GLY A 170 -0.36 0.28 6.90
C GLY A 170 0.24 0.92 8.16
N TRP A 171 0.74 2.16 8.05
CA TRP A 171 1.22 2.93 9.20
C TRP A 171 0.13 3.15 10.25
N ILE A 172 -1.01 3.73 9.88
CA ILE A 172 -2.07 4.04 10.83
C ILE A 172 -2.68 2.79 11.45
N LEU A 173 -2.88 1.72 10.67
CA LEU A 173 -3.35 0.44 11.20
C LEU A 173 -2.35 -0.18 12.19
N SER A 174 -1.04 -0.01 11.96
CA SER A 174 0.01 -0.43 12.89
C SER A 174 -0.07 0.35 14.20
N THR A 175 -0.15 1.68 14.10
CA THR A 175 -0.29 2.60 15.24
C THR A 175 -1.56 2.30 16.07
N LEU A 176 -2.68 2.01 15.40
CA LEU A 176 -3.93 1.67 16.08
C LEU A 176 -3.82 0.37 16.88
N ALA A 177 -3.41 -0.75 16.28
CA ALA A 177 -3.37 -1.99 17.06
C ALA A 177 -2.14 -2.13 17.97
N ASN A 178 -1.18 -1.20 17.95
CA ASN A 178 -0.23 -1.03 19.06
C ASN A 178 -0.89 -0.38 20.28
N ARG A 179 -1.88 0.50 20.07
CA ARG A 179 -2.64 1.17 21.14
C ARG A 179 -3.80 0.33 21.67
N PHE A 180 -4.47 -0.39 20.78
CA PHE A 180 -5.70 -1.13 21.03
C PHE A 180 -5.42 -2.63 20.90
N SER A 181 -5.27 -3.33 22.02
CA SER A 181 -4.86 -4.73 22.04
C SER A 181 -6.03 -5.72 21.88
N SER A 182 -7.29 -5.28 21.95
CA SER A 182 -8.47 -6.16 22.06
C SER A 182 -9.52 -5.90 20.97
N LEU A 183 -9.10 -5.54 19.74
CA LEU A 183 -10.01 -5.18 18.64
C LEU A 183 -11.03 -4.09 19.02
N ASP A 184 -10.59 -3.17 19.87
CA ASP A 184 -11.37 -2.05 20.39
C ASP A 184 -11.03 -0.72 19.69
N ASN A 185 -10.22 -0.77 18.62
CA ASN A 185 -9.90 0.40 17.82
C ASN A 185 -11.15 0.93 17.07
N PRO A 186 -11.29 2.25 16.92
CA PRO A 186 -12.25 2.81 15.96
C PRO A 186 -12.02 2.22 14.56
N PRO A 187 -13.04 1.68 13.89
CA PRO A 187 -12.86 1.03 12.60
C PRO A 187 -12.53 2.06 11.52
N VAL A 188 -11.63 1.68 10.60
CA VAL A 188 -11.03 2.58 9.61
C VAL A 188 -11.64 2.37 8.22
N GLY A 189 -12.21 3.42 7.64
CA GLY A 189 -12.53 3.53 6.21
C GLY A 189 -11.43 4.28 5.46
N ILE A 190 -11.32 4.06 4.14
CA ILE A 190 -10.21 4.59 3.33
C ILE A 190 -10.74 5.56 2.27
N CYS A 191 -10.07 6.70 2.11
CA CYS A 191 -10.18 7.54 0.92
C CYS A 191 -8.91 7.31 0.06
N PRO A 192 -9.02 6.59 -1.08
CA PRO A 192 -7.86 6.08 -1.81
C PRO A 192 -7.10 7.17 -2.56
N MET A 193 -5.97 7.61 -2.02
CA MET A 193 -5.12 8.63 -2.65
C MET A 193 -3.87 8.04 -3.34
N GLY A 194 -3.56 6.77 -3.15
CA GLY A 194 -2.41 6.10 -3.76
C GLY A 194 -2.60 5.72 -5.24
N THR A 195 -1.62 5.02 -5.80
CA THR A 195 -1.69 4.48 -7.18
C THR A 195 -2.28 3.08 -7.22
N GLY A 196 -1.89 2.20 -6.27
CA GLY A 196 -2.36 0.82 -6.13
C GLY A 196 -3.75 0.77 -5.48
N ASN A 197 -3.81 1.17 -4.20
CA ASN A 197 -5.01 1.19 -3.37
C ASN A 197 -5.67 -0.20 -3.27
N ASP A 198 -4.86 -1.24 -3.09
CA ASP A 198 -5.32 -2.64 -3.10
C ASP A 198 -6.29 -2.89 -1.94
N LEU A 199 -5.96 -2.45 -0.73
CA LEU A 199 -6.84 -2.61 0.44
C LEU A 199 -8.16 -1.82 0.28
N SER A 200 -8.09 -0.60 -0.22
CA SER A 200 -9.30 0.21 -0.51
C SER A 200 -10.24 -0.47 -1.51
N ARG A 201 -9.70 -1.12 -2.55
CA ARG A 201 -10.50 -1.87 -3.53
C ARG A 201 -11.18 -3.07 -2.88
N VAL A 202 -10.45 -3.83 -2.07
CA VAL A 202 -10.96 -5.01 -1.35
C VAL A 202 -12.09 -4.63 -0.40
N LEU A 203 -11.93 -3.51 0.32
CA LEU A 203 -12.92 -2.97 1.25
C LEU A 203 -14.04 -2.16 0.58
N GLY A 204 -14.07 -2.04 -0.76
CA GLY A 204 -15.16 -1.35 -1.47
C GLY A 204 -15.12 0.18 -1.42
N TRP A 205 -14.03 0.79 -0.98
CA TRP A 205 -13.86 2.25 -0.92
C TRP A 205 -13.45 2.90 -2.25
N GLY A 206 -13.20 2.08 -3.27
CA GLY A 206 -12.99 2.52 -4.64
C GLY A 206 -11.52 2.52 -5.07
N TRP A 207 -11.32 2.99 -6.30
CA TRP A 207 -10.05 2.80 -7.02
C TRP A 207 -9.05 3.92 -6.83
N SER A 208 -9.56 5.14 -6.78
CA SER A 208 -8.80 6.37 -6.73
C SER A 208 -9.70 7.50 -6.25
N TYR A 209 -9.07 8.54 -5.72
CA TYR A 209 -9.76 9.72 -5.26
C TYR A 209 -10.34 10.53 -6.44
N ASN A 210 -11.61 10.87 -6.31
CA ASN A 210 -12.27 11.99 -6.98
C ASN A 210 -13.31 12.61 -6.02
N MET A 211 -13.89 13.75 -6.40
CA MET A 211 -14.82 14.46 -5.51
C MET A 211 -16.12 13.73 -5.23
N LYS A 212 -16.71 13.12 -6.26
CA LYS A 212 -17.91 12.31 -6.11
C LYS A 212 -17.66 11.13 -5.16
N GLN A 213 -16.47 10.53 -5.25
CA GLN A 213 -16.03 9.46 -4.37
C GLN A 213 -15.88 9.93 -2.91
N LEU A 214 -15.33 11.12 -2.67
CA LEU A 214 -15.21 11.65 -1.31
C LEU A 214 -16.58 11.88 -0.66
N LEU A 215 -17.52 12.49 -1.39
CA LEU A 215 -18.87 12.73 -0.89
C LEU A 215 -19.62 11.42 -0.61
N THR A 216 -19.58 10.47 -1.54
CA THR A 216 -20.17 9.12 -1.35
C THR A 216 -19.52 8.38 -0.19
N THR A 217 -18.20 8.50 -0.01
CA THR A 217 -17.49 7.94 1.14
C THR A 217 -18.02 8.52 2.45
N LEU A 218 -18.18 9.85 2.56
CA LEU A 218 -18.73 10.48 3.76
C LEU A 218 -20.18 10.08 4.06
N LEU A 219 -20.99 9.81 3.03
CA LEU A 219 -22.35 9.29 3.21
C LEU A 219 -22.33 7.85 3.73
N HIS A 220 -21.52 7.00 3.13
CA HIS A 220 -21.53 5.56 3.40
C HIS A 220 -20.76 5.20 4.67
N ILE A 221 -19.76 5.97 5.07
CA ILE A 221 -18.90 5.65 6.21
C ILE A 221 -19.65 5.54 7.54
N SER A 222 -20.80 6.18 7.68
CA SER A 222 -21.64 6.02 8.88
C SER A 222 -22.32 4.66 8.97
N ASN A 223 -22.66 4.05 7.84
CA ASN A 223 -23.38 2.77 7.76
C ASN A 223 -22.47 1.59 7.38
N ALA A 224 -21.22 1.86 7.00
CA ALA A 224 -20.23 0.84 6.64
C ALA A 224 -20.06 -0.18 7.77
N LYS A 225 -19.85 -1.45 7.42
CA LYS A 225 -19.77 -2.52 8.41
C LYS A 225 -18.33 -2.66 8.92
N PRO A 226 -18.09 -2.70 10.24
CA PRO A 226 -16.80 -3.09 10.78
C PRO A 226 -16.50 -4.55 10.44
N ILE A 227 -15.31 -4.80 9.92
CA ILE A 227 -14.77 -6.14 9.69
C ILE A 227 -13.36 -6.21 10.25
N ILE A 228 -12.88 -7.43 10.43
CA ILE A 228 -11.56 -7.71 10.96
C ILE A 228 -10.56 -7.80 9.80
N LEU A 229 -9.33 -7.35 10.03
CA LEU A 229 -8.22 -7.47 9.10
C LEU A 229 -6.99 -8.00 9.84
N ASP A 230 -6.46 -9.11 9.37
CA ASP A 230 -5.19 -9.69 9.77
C ASP A 230 -4.04 -8.78 9.39
N ARG A 231 -3.03 -8.76 10.26
CA ARG A 231 -1.74 -8.12 10.02
C ARG A 231 -0.65 -9.16 10.19
N TRP A 232 0.44 -8.94 9.48
CA TRP A 232 1.55 -9.88 9.43
C TRP A 232 2.84 -9.15 9.80
N GLN A 233 3.70 -9.82 10.57
CA GLN A 233 5.02 -9.35 10.96
C GLN A 233 6.09 -10.15 10.23
N VAL A 234 7.19 -9.47 9.92
CA VAL A 234 8.32 -10.00 9.18
C VAL A 234 9.60 -9.82 10.00
N ASP A 235 10.09 -10.89 10.58
CA ASP A 235 11.33 -10.88 11.35
C ASP A 235 12.50 -11.40 10.50
N PHE A 236 13.67 -10.78 10.65
CA PHE A 236 14.86 -11.08 9.84
C PHE A 236 16.01 -11.58 10.71
N GLU A 237 16.51 -12.77 10.43
CA GLU A 237 17.61 -13.40 11.17
C GLU A 237 18.74 -13.86 10.23
N PRO A 238 20.01 -13.88 10.68
CA PRO A 238 21.08 -14.54 9.96
C PRO A 238 20.89 -16.06 9.92
N LEU A 239 21.09 -16.69 8.77
CA LEU A 239 21.13 -18.14 8.64
C LEU A 239 22.48 -18.67 9.13
N THR A 240 22.50 -19.24 10.34
CA THR A 240 23.72 -19.74 11.02
C THR A 240 24.08 -21.18 10.65
N ARG A 241 23.11 -21.99 10.23
CA ARG A 241 23.32 -23.33 9.67
C ARG A 241 22.56 -23.46 8.37
N ILE A 242 23.30 -23.77 7.32
CA ILE A 242 22.71 -24.26 6.08
C ILE A 242 23.05 -25.74 6.06
N ASP A 243 22.38 -26.49 6.93
CA ASP A 243 22.43 -27.95 6.91
C ASP A 243 21.92 -28.37 5.51
N SER A 244 22.79 -29.00 4.71
CA SER A 244 22.61 -29.40 3.29
C SER A 244 23.04 -28.42 2.18
N ILE A 245 24.16 -27.69 2.31
CA ILE A 245 24.81 -27.01 1.15
C ILE A 245 25.52 -27.98 0.20
N GLU A 246 25.86 -29.21 0.57
CA GLU A 246 26.69 -30.05 -0.29
C GLU A 246 26.06 -30.35 -1.68
N GLU A 247 24.73 -30.48 -1.76
CA GLU A 247 24.02 -30.59 -3.05
C GLU A 247 23.95 -29.25 -3.81
N ILE A 248 23.77 -28.12 -3.09
CA ILE A 248 23.73 -26.77 -3.68
C ILE A 248 25.12 -26.34 -4.17
N GLY A 249 26.18 -26.84 -3.55
CA GLY A 249 27.59 -26.65 -3.91
C GLY A 249 27.94 -27.24 -5.29
N CYS A 250 27.31 -28.36 -5.66
CA CYS A 250 27.43 -28.95 -6.99
C CYS A 250 26.72 -28.06 -8.04
N ILE A 251 25.52 -27.58 -7.72
CA ILE A 251 24.77 -26.60 -8.54
C ILE A 251 25.55 -25.28 -8.70
N ARG A 252 26.22 -24.82 -7.64
CA ARG A 252 27.11 -23.63 -7.58
C ARG A 252 28.20 -23.66 -8.66
N ARG A 253 28.80 -24.82 -8.89
CA ARG A 253 29.91 -25.02 -9.85
C ARG A 253 29.44 -25.19 -11.30
N CYS A 254 28.26 -25.78 -11.51
CA CYS A 254 27.71 -25.99 -12.85
C CYS A 254 27.03 -24.74 -13.44
N LEU A 255 26.31 -23.94 -12.64
CA LEU A 255 25.54 -22.81 -13.17
C LEU A 255 26.32 -21.51 -13.36
N SER A 256 27.44 -21.31 -12.65
CA SER A 256 28.25 -20.08 -12.77
C SER A 256 29.00 -19.96 -14.10
N ARG A 257 28.98 -21.00 -14.95
CA ARG A 257 29.74 -21.05 -16.21
C ARG A 257 28.88 -20.95 -17.47
N ILE A 258 27.54 -20.92 -17.38
CA ILE A 258 26.69 -21.12 -18.57
C ILE A 258 25.70 -19.97 -18.85
N LEU A 259 25.28 -19.12 -17.89
CA LEU A 259 24.26 -18.08 -18.17
C LEU A 259 24.45 -16.78 -17.36
N ASP A 260 24.39 -15.64 -18.05
CA ASP A 260 24.30 -14.32 -17.42
C ASP A 260 22.96 -14.20 -16.67
N PRO A 261 22.96 -13.88 -15.37
CA PRO A 261 21.73 -13.88 -14.60
C PRO A 261 20.91 -12.58 -14.81
N PRO A 262 19.65 -12.50 -14.32
CA PRO A 262 18.83 -11.30 -14.43
C PRO A 262 19.54 -10.03 -13.93
N LYS A 263 19.15 -8.86 -14.42
CA LYS A 263 19.79 -7.57 -14.07
C LYS A 263 20.00 -7.36 -12.56
N PHE A 264 18.98 -7.62 -11.74
CA PHE A 264 19.08 -7.49 -10.27
C PHE A 264 19.97 -8.56 -9.60
N VAL A 265 20.30 -9.63 -10.32
CA VAL A 265 21.29 -10.63 -9.90
C VAL A 265 22.69 -10.27 -10.40
N ARG A 266 22.84 -9.60 -11.55
CA ARG A 266 24.15 -9.12 -12.03
C ARG A 266 24.67 -7.95 -11.20
N GLU A 267 23.77 -7.09 -10.77
CA GLU A 267 24.08 -5.83 -10.09
C GLU A 267 23.98 -5.97 -8.56
N ILE A 268 24.52 -7.04 -7.96
CA ILE A 268 24.48 -7.28 -6.49
C ILE A 268 25.13 -6.12 -5.71
N ASP A 269 26.18 -5.52 -6.27
CA ASP A 269 26.94 -4.41 -5.69
C ASP A 269 26.43 -3.04 -6.14
N ARG A 270 25.17 -2.92 -6.58
CA ARG A 270 24.58 -1.62 -6.88
C ARG A 270 24.73 -0.71 -5.65
N PRO A 271 25.41 0.46 -5.76
CA PRO A 271 25.50 1.39 -4.65
C PRO A 271 24.11 1.79 -4.12
N SER A 272 23.11 1.81 -5.00
CA SER A 272 21.72 2.08 -4.61
C SER A 272 21.14 1.02 -3.67
N TYR A 273 21.54 -0.25 -3.74
CA TYR A 273 21.04 -1.31 -2.83
C TYR A 273 21.52 -1.13 -1.39
N GLN A 274 22.66 -0.47 -1.16
CA GLN A 274 23.09 -0.10 0.18
C GLN A 274 22.13 0.87 0.87
N ASN A 275 21.36 1.64 0.09
CA ASN A 275 20.33 2.56 0.60
C ASN A 275 19.00 1.84 0.92
N TYR A 276 18.83 0.60 0.47
CA TYR A 276 17.62 -0.20 0.62
C TYR A 276 17.80 -1.27 1.70
N GLN A 277 18.19 -0.83 2.90
CA GLN A 277 18.31 -1.70 4.06
C GLN A 277 16.94 -2.20 4.54
N LYS A 278 16.94 -3.11 5.52
CA LYS A 278 15.73 -3.68 6.11
C LYS A 278 14.73 -2.56 6.48
N PRO A 279 13.43 -2.74 6.21
CA PRO A 279 12.44 -1.69 6.44
C PRO A 279 12.30 -1.39 7.93
N LEU A 280 12.06 -0.13 8.28
CA LEU A 280 11.75 0.29 9.65
C LEU A 280 10.40 -0.28 10.11
N ASN A 281 9.42 -0.33 9.19
CA ASN A 281 8.17 -1.03 9.42
C ASN A 281 8.31 -2.48 8.95
N VAL A 282 8.25 -3.41 9.90
CA VAL A 282 8.33 -4.86 9.67
C VAL A 282 6.96 -5.51 9.56
N ARG A 283 5.88 -4.73 9.39
CA ARG A 283 4.52 -5.23 9.31
C ARG A 283 3.84 -4.85 8.00
N PHE A 284 3.02 -5.77 7.49
CA PHE A 284 2.22 -5.56 6.30
C PHE A 284 0.76 -6.01 6.49
N THR A 285 -0.12 -5.42 5.70
CA THR A 285 -1.53 -5.79 5.64
C THR A 285 -1.95 -6.34 4.29
N ASN A 286 -1.18 -6.10 3.22
CA ASN A 286 -1.57 -6.56 1.89
C ASN A 286 -0.70 -7.76 1.47
N TYR A 287 0.58 -7.53 1.20
CA TYR A 287 1.49 -8.58 0.75
C TYR A 287 2.96 -8.20 0.86
N ILE A 288 3.79 -9.25 0.93
CA ILE A 288 5.24 -9.20 0.69
C ILE A 288 5.55 -10.08 -0.53
N SER A 289 6.44 -9.63 -1.42
CA SER A 289 6.83 -10.42 -2.59
C SER A 289 8.34 -10.41 -2.84
N PHE A 290 8.77 -11.43 -3.57
CA PHE A 290 10.17 -11.70 -3.88
C PHE A 290 10.34 -11.96 -5.37
N GLY A 291 11.53 -11.64 -5.89
CA GLY A 291 11.91 -11.93 -7.26
C GLY A 291 11.57 -10.81 -8.24
N LEU A 292 10.97 -11.19 -9.38
CA LEU A 292 10.74 -10.28 -10.50
C LEU A 292 9.86 -9.08 -10.15
N ASP A 293 8.81 -9.28 -9.36
CA ASP A 293 7.95 -8.17 -8.91
C ASP A 293 8.71 -7.15 -8.07
N ALA A 294 9.41 -7.62 -7.04
CA ALA A 294 10.23 -6.77 -6.20
C ALA A 294 11.30 -6.00 -6.98
N ALA A 295 11.89 -6.62 -8.01
CA ALA A 295 12.83 -5.95 -8.89
C ALA A 295 12.19 -4.79 -9.68
N VAL A 296 10.96 -5.00 -10.20
CA VAL A 296 10.18 -3.96 -10.88
C VAL A 296 9.82 -2.82 -9.92
N VAL A 297 9.35 -3.14 -8.72
CA VAL A 297 9.01 -2.15 -7.68
C VAL A 297 10.24 -1.33 -7.29
N LEU A 298 11.40 -1.96 -7.12
CA LEU A 298 12.65 -1.30 -6.78
C LEU A 298 13.12 -0.33 -7.88
N ASP A 299 13.11 -0.75 -9.15
CA ASP A 299 13.48 0.16 -10.25
C ASP A 299 12.43 1.26 -10.47
N PHE A 300 11.14 0.98 -10.20
CA PHE A 300 10.09 2.00 -10.19
C PHE A 300 10.34 3.06 -9.10
N HIS A 301 10.65 2.62 -7.88
CA HIS A 301 10.98 3.50 -6.77
C HIS A 301 12.22 4.35 -7.07
N ASN A 302 13.30 3.75 -7.58
CA ASN A 302 14.50 4.47 -7.98
C ASN A 302 14.19 5.58 -9.01
N LYS A 303 13.41 5.26 -10.05
CA LYS A 303 12.99 6.27 -11.04
C LYS A 303 12.13 7.36 -10.42
N ARG A 304 11.29 7.02 -9.44
CA ARG A 304 10.44 7.97 -8.70
C ARG A 304 11.26 8.93 -7.86
N MET A 305 12.28 8.43 -7.17
CA MET A 305 13.21 9.25 -6.39
C MET A 305 14.04 10.17 -7.27
N GLN A 306 14.46 9.69 -8.45
CA GLN A 306 15.24 10.50 -9.40
C GLN A 306 14.42 11.60 -10.10
N ASN A 307 13.14 11.35 -10.40
CA ASN A 307 12.30 12.31 -11.14
C ASN A 307 10.89 12.45 -10.54
N PRO A 308 10.71 12.97 -9.32
CA PRO A 308 9.41 12.99 -8.64
C PRO A 308 8.28 13.66 -9.43
N SER A 309 8.60 14.69 -10.23
CA SER A 309 7.64 15.44 -11.06
C SER A 309 6.94 14.58 -12.12
N LYS A 310 7.56 13.48 -12.56
CA LYS A 310 6.96 12.52 -13.50
C LYS A 310 5.93 11.58 -12.84
N PHE A 311 5.90 11.54 -11.51
CA PHE A 311 5.11 10.57 -10.72
C PHE A 311 3.93 11.19 -9.97
N THR A 312 3.43 12.32 -10.49
CA THR A 312 2.36 13.12 -9.88
C THR A 312 0.96 12.59 -10.14
N SER A 313 0.79 11.66 -11.10
CA SER A 313 -0.51 11.10 -11.49
C SER A 313 -0.52 9.59 -11.35
N PRO A 314 -1.57 8.99 -10.74
CA PRO A 314 -1.74 7.53 -10.70
C PRO A 314 -1.68 6.88 -12.09
N MET A 315 -2.22 7.51 -13.12
CA MET A 315 -2.21 6.96 -14.48
C MET A 315 -0.79 6.92 -15.07
N LYS A 316 -0.01 8.00 -14.87
CA LYS A 316 1.40 8.07 -15.28
C LYS A 316 2.26 7.06 -14.50
N ASN A 317 1.99 6.89 -13.21
CA ASN A 317 2.66 5.92 -12.37
C ASN A 317 2.42 4.48 -12.86
N LYS A 318 1.16 4.13 -13.16
CA LYS A 318 0.82 2.82 -13.73
C LYS A 318 1.52 2.57 -15.07
N LEU A 319 1.53 3.56 -15.97
CA LEU A 319 2.22 3.44 -17.25
C LEU A 319 3.74 3.25 -17.06
N MET A 320 4.35 3.97 -16.11
CA MET A 320 5.77 3.81 -15.82
C MET A 320 6.08 2.42 -15.25
N TYR A 321 5.24 1.91 -14.34
CA TYR A 321 5.35 0.54 -13.83
C TYR A 321 5.25 -0.48 -14.97
N LEU A 322 4.27 -0.33 -15.87
CA LEU A 322 4.12 -1.19 -17.04
C LEU A 322 5.37 -1.17 -17.93
N ASN A 323 5.96 0.01 -18.19
CA ASN A 323 7.15 0.14 -19.03
C ASN A 323 8.39 -0.54 -18.40
N ILE A 324 8.56 -0.41 -17.09
CA ILE A 324 9.64 -1.10 -16.36
C ILE A 324 9.40 -2.61 -16.38
N GLY A 325 8.18 -3.05 -16.08
CA GLY A 325 7.78 -4.45 -16.17
C GLY A 325 8.03 -5.03 -17.56
N ARG A 326 7.76 -4.27 -18.63
CA ARG A 326 8.03 -4.68 -20.02
C ARG A 326 9.53 -4.86 -20.29
N GLN A 327 10.38 -4.00 -19.75
CA GLN A 327 11.83 -4.14 -19.86
C GLN A 327 12.29 -5.43 -19.19
N TYR A 328 11.88 -5.64 -17.93
CA TYR A 328 12.19 -6.86 -17.20
C TYR A 328 11.66 -8.10 -17.90
N PHE A 329 10.42 -8.08 -18.40
CA PHE A 329 9.85 -9.18 -19.15
C PHE A 329 10.65 -9.51 -20.42
N ARG A 330 11.09 -8.50 -21.19
CA ARG A 330 11.94 -8.71 -22.37
C ARG A 330 13.28 -9.31 -22.02
N GLU A 331 13.87 -8.91 -20.90
CA GLU A 331 15.07 -9.54 -20.39
C GLU A 331 14.73 -11.00 -20.02
N PHE A 332 13.78 -11.24 -19.13
CA PHE A 332 13.40 -12.57 -18.63
C PHE A 332 12.94 -13.57 -19.69
N ALA A 333 12.25 -13.14 -20.75
CA ALA A 333 11.85 -14.01 -21.86
C ALA A 333 13.05 -14.64 -22.57
N LEU A 334 14.24 -14.03 -22.49
CA LEU A 334 15.49 -14.57 -23.03
C LEU A 334 16.16 -15.58 -22.08
N TRP A 335 15.71 -15.69 -20.81
CA TRP A 335 16.42 -16.40 -19.74
C TRP A 335 15.60 -17.54 -19.13
N ARG A 336 15.20 -18.52 -19.96
CA ARG A 336 14.32 -19.65 -19.59
C ARG A 336 14.82 -20.55 -18.44
N ALA A 337 16.09 -20.44 -18.04
CA ALA A 337 16.70 -21.31 -17.02
C ALA A 337 16.66 -20.75 -15.59
N TRP A 338 16.46 -19.43 -15.42
CA TRP A 338 16.43 -18.83 -14.09
C TRP A 338 15.13 -19.19 -13.37
N ASN A 339 15.20 -19.53 -12.08
CA ASN A 339 14.03 -19.83 -11.27
C ASN A 339 14.26 -19.46 -9.79
N LEU A 340 13.17 -19.12 -9.10
CA LEU A 340 13.21 -18.74 -7.68
C LEU A 340 13.66 -19.88 -6.76
N ARG A 341 13.39 -21.14 -7.11
CA ARG A 341 13.81 -22.32 -6.34
C ARG A 341 15.32 -22.34 -6.06
N SER A 342 16.14 -21.82 -6.97
CA SER A 342 17.60 -21.77 -6.80
C SER A 342 18.11 -20.59 -5.94
N TYR A 343 17.20 -19.73 -5.46
CA TYR A 343 17.51 -18.52 -4.70
C TYR A 343 16.95 -18.53 -3.30
N MET A 344 15.90 -19.30 -3.03
CA MET A 344 15.27 -19.36 -1.73
C MET A 344 14.71 -20.74 -1.43
N ARG A 345 14.64 -21.05 -0.13
CA ARG A 345 13.80 -22.11 0.43
C ARG A 345 12.55 -21.48 1.02
N ILE A 346 11.39 -22.12 0.85
CA ILE A 346 10.15 -21.69 1.49
C ILE A 346 9.58 -22.83 2.32
N ILE A 347 9.23 -22.53 3.58
CA ILE A 347 8.66 -23.47 4.53
C ILE A 347 7.34 -22.86 5.00
N CYS A 348 6.24 -23.57 4.80
CA CYS A 348 4.89 -23.13 5.16
C CYS A 348 4.36 -24.08 6.22
N ASP A 349 4.05 -23.59 7.42
CA ASP A 349 3.64 -24.42 8.58
C ASP A 349 4.54 -25.65 8.82
N GLY A 350 5.85 -25.48 8.66
CA GLY A 350 6.85 -26.54 8.82
C GLY A 350 7.05 -27.45 7.59
N GLN A 351 6.21 -27.34 6.56
CA GLN A 351 6.35 -28.10 5.32
C GLN A 351 7.23 -27.36 4.31
N ASP A 352 8.25 -28.04 3.77
CA ASP A 352 9.10 -27.48 2.72
C ASP A 352 8.35 -27.45 1.37
N MET A 353 8.07 -26.24 0.89
CA MET A 353 7.33 -25.97 -0.34
C MET A 353 8.25 -25.51 -1.48
N THR A 354 9.57 -25.62 -1.33
CA THR A 354 10.57 -25.06 -2.26
C THR A 354 10.48 -25.62 -3.66
N ASN A 355 10.14 -26.91 -3.80
CA ASN A 355 9.93 -27.54 -5.11
C ASN A 355 8.75 -26.93 -5.87
N SER A 356 7.77 -26.39 -5.14
CA SER A 356 6.64 -25.66 -5.69
C SER A 356 7.02 -24.26 -6.19
N LEU A 357 8.30 -23.86 -6.18
CA LEU A 357 8.79 -22.66 -6.88
C LEU A 357 9.42 -22.97 -8.24
N ARG A 358 9.37 -24.24 -8.69
CA ARG A 358 9.82 -24.60 -10.03
C ARG A 358 9.02 -23.80 -11.06
N HIS A 359 9.73 -23.12 -11.97
CA HIS A 359 9.16 -22.23 -12.99
C HIS A 359 8.55 -20.91 -12.49
N CYS A 360 8.63 -20.61 -11.19
CA CYS A 360 8.21 -19.30 -10.67
C CYS A 360 9.36 -18.29 -10.76
N HIS A 361 9.01 -17.06 -11.13
CA HIS A 361 9.91 -15.91 -11.13
C HIS A 361 9.57 -14.88 -10.06
N THR A 362 8.33 -14.92 -9.57
CA THR A 362 7.83 -14.18 -8.42
C THR A 362 7.14 -15.13 -7.46
N VAL A 363 7.31 -14.90 -6.16
CA VAL A 363 6.46 -15.48 -5.12
C VAL A 363 5.89 -14.34 -4.28
N VAL A 364 4.60 -14.43 -3.97
CA VAL A 364 3.84 -13.44 -3.22
C VAL A 364 3.22 -14.13 -2.02
N PHE A 365 3.46 -13.58 -0.82
CA PHE A 365 2.74 -13.91 0.40
C PHE A 365 1.66 -12.86 0.58
N LEU A 366 0.41 -13.27 0.45
CA LEU A 366 -0.73 -12.40 0.17
C LEU A 366 -1.81 -12.58 1.24
N ASN A 367 -2.13 -11.50 1.96
CA ASN A 367 -3.19 -11.46 2.96
C ASN A 367 -4.55 -11.12 2.33
N ILE A 368 -4.59 -10.07 1.51
CA ILE A 368 -5.82 -9.63 0.86
C ILE A 368 -5.99 -10.24 -0.54
N PRO A 369 -7.22 -10.46 -1.04
CA PRO A 369 -7.45 -11.06 -2.36
C PRO A 369 -7.18 -10.08 -3.52
N SER A 370 -6.23 -9.15 -3.36
CA SER A 370 -5.87 -8.15 -4.35
C SER A 370 -4.36 -7.89 -4.34
N TYR A 371 -3.81 -7.78 -5.54
CA TYR A 371 -2.38 -7.64 -5.80
C TYR A 371 -2.14 -6.69 -6.97
N GLY A 372 -1.04 -5.93 -6.93
CA GLY A 372 -0.57 -5.16 -8.09
C GLY A 372 -1.62 -4.20 -8.66
N SER A 373 -2.23 -3.34 -7.84
CA SER A 373 -3.23 -2.35 -8.29
C SER A 373 -4.58 -2.96 -8.71
N GLY A 374 -5.08 -3.95 -7.96
CA GLY A 374 -6.44 -4.47 -8.09
C GLY A 374 -6.57 -5.78 -8.84
N THR A 375 -5.46 -6.42 -9.19
CA THR A 375 -5.51 -7.72 -9.85
C THR A 375 -5.77 -8.82 -8.82
N HIS A 376 -6.30 -9.94 -9.30
CA HIS A 376 -6.57 -11.10 -8.47
C HIS A 376 -5.57 -12.16 -8.90
N PRO A 377 -4.56 -12.48 -8.09
CA PRO A 377 -3.46 -13.34 -8.54
C PRO A 377 -3.86 -14.81 -8.62
N TRP A 378 -5.05 -15.18 -8.13
CA TRP A 378 -5.64 -16.52 -8.24
C TRP A 378 -7.19 -16.41 -8.22
N SER A 379 -7.91 -17.49 -8.55
CA SER A 379 -9.37 -17.44 -8.79
C SER A 379 -10.22 -17.51 -7.52
N ARG A 380 -11.29 -16.70 -7.46
CA ARG A 380 -12.39 -16.81 -6.49
C ARG A 380 -13.55 -17.55 -7.18
N THR A 381 -13.58 -18.88 -7.10
CA THR A 381 -14.64 -19.75 -7.66
C THR A 381 -14.75 -19.80 -9.20
N TYR A 382 -15.05 -21.00 -9.72
CA TYR A 382 -15.30 -21.32 -11.13
C TYR A 382 -16.36 -20.41 -11.76
N GLN A 383 -15.98 -19.62 -12.75
CA GLN A 383 -16.91 -19.20 -13.81
C GLN A 383 -16.35 -19.70 -15.14
N ASN A 384 -17.22 -20.43 -15.86
CA ASN A 384 -16.95 -21.24 -17.04
C ASN A 384 -15.76 -20.78 -17.90
N SER A 385 -14.73 -21.63 -17.95
CA SER A 385 -13.53 -21.50 -18.76
C SER A 385 -13.82 -21.27 -20.26
N THR A 386 -15.00 -21.68 -20.74
CA THR A 386 -15.49 -21.47 -22.11
C THR A 386 -15.83 -20.00 -22.43
N SER A 387 -16.25 -19.21 -21.44
CA SER A 387 -16.60 -17.79 -21.63
C SER A 387 -15.37 -16.88 -21.71
N ILE A 388 -14.30 -17.24 -20.99
CA ILE A 388 -13.05 -16.48 -20.93
C ILE A 388 -12.24 -16.66 -22.21
N SER A 389 -12.13 -17.88 -22.75
CA SER A 389 -11.45 -18.12 -24.03
C SER A 389 -12.14 -17.42 -25.20
N ASN A 390 -13.49 -17.39 -25.22
CA ASN A 390 -14.23 -16.69 -26.26
C ASN A 390 -14.16 -15.17 -26.09
N ASN A 391 -14.13 -14.64 -24.87
CA ASN A 391 -13.91 -13.20 -24.63
C ASN A 391 -12.48 -12.76 -24.95
N ILE A 392 -11.46 -13.57 -24.67
CA ILE A 392 -10.07 -13.27 -25.03
C ILE A 392 -9.92 -13.27 -26.55
N GLN A 393 -10.47 -14.27 -27.26
CA GLN A 393 -10.41 -14.32 -28.72
C GLN A 393 -11.20 -13.17 -29.37
N ASN A 394 -12.38 -12.83 -28.82
CA ASN A 394 -13.19 -11.71 -29.32
C ASN A 394 -12.58 -10.34 -28.99
N GLN A 395 -11.95 -10.15 -27.83
CA GLN A 395 -11.28 -8.89 -27.46
C GLN A 395 -9.95 -8.69 -28.20
N ILE A 396 -9.24 -9.77 -28.55
CA ILE A 396 -8.08 -9.71 -29.45
C ILE A 396 -8.52 -9.31 -30.86
N ASN A 397 -9.72 -9.71 -31.29
CA ASN A 397 -10.24 -9.44 -32.63
C ASN A 397 -10.99 -8.10 -32.76
N SER A 398 -11.48 -7.50 -31.67
CA SER A 398 -12.41 -6.35 -31.76
C SER A 398 -11.78 -4.96 -31.70
N ASN A 399 -10.48 -4.78 -31.42
CA ASN A 399 -9.80 -3.46 -31.32
C ASN A 399 -10.52 -2.39 -30.45
N THR A 400 -11.50 -2.78 -29.64
CA THR A 400 -12.32 -1.85 -28.84
C THR A 400 -11.76 -1.74 -27.43
N PHE A 401 -10.60 -1.11 -27.31
CA PHE A 401 -10.12 -0.51 -26.07
C PHE A 401 -10.37 1.00 -26.16
N HIS A 402 -11.52 1.47 -25.67
CA HIS A 402 -11.68 2.88 -25.38
C HIS A 402 -11.11 3.15 -23.98
N ASP A 403 -10.14 4.07 -23.94
CA ASP A 403 -9.49 4.74 -22.78
C ASP A 403 -8.24 4.14 -22.13
N ILE A 404 -7.65 3.08 -22.68
CA ILE A 404 -6.22 2.76 -22.47
C ILE A 404 -5.73 2.17 -23.79
N ASP A 405 -4.78 2.83 -24.47
CA ASP A 405 -4.11 2.23 -25.62
C ASP A 405 -3.64 0.81 -25.24
N PRO A 406 -4.19 -0.25 -25.87
CA PRO A 406 -3.77 -1.60 -25.54
C PRO A 406 -2.29 -1.71 -25.86
N PRO A 407 -1.47 -2.37 -25.01
CA PRO A 407 -0.09 -2.61 -25.35
C PRO A 407 -0.08 -3.39 -26.67
N ASP A 408 0.47 -2.79 -27.74
CA ASP A 408 0.53 -3.38 -29.08
C ASP A 408 0.79 -4.89 -29.02
N PHE A 409 -0.29 -5.67 -29.18
CA PHE A 409 -0.29 -7.13 -29.03
C PHE A 409 0.41 -7.80 -30.21
N SER A 410 0.66 -7.06 -31.29
CA SER A 410 1.43 -7.55 -32.43
C SER A 410 2.89 -7.85 -32.07
N TYR A 411 3.42 -7.26 -30.99
CA TYR A 411 4.73 -7.60 -30.45
C TYR A 411 4.72 -8.95 -29.71
N TYR A 412 3.66 -9.24 -28.94
CA TYR A 412 3.51 -10.51 -28.23
C TYR A 412 3.23 -11.68 -29.19
N ASN A 413 2.45 -11.47 -30.25
CA ASN A 413 2.21 -12.53 -31.24
C ASN A 413 3.43 -12.82 -32.14
N ARG A 414 4.35 -11.87 -32.34
CA ARG A 414 5.50 -12.05 -33.26
C ARG A 414 6.73 -12.74 -32.65
N LYS A 415 6.83 -12.83 -31.33
CA LYS A 415 8.05 -13.33 -30.66
C LYS A 415 7.82 -14.46 -29.65
N PHE A 416 6.58 -14.78 -29.33
CA PHE A 416 6.23 -15.93 -28.51
C PHE A 416 5.89 -17.11 -29.42
N ALA A 417 6.55 -18.25 -29.21
CA ALA A 417 6.05 -19.48 -29.78
C ALA A 417 4.63 -19.70 -29.24
N SER A 418 3.68 -20.01 -30.12
CA SER A 418 2.28 -20.34 -29.75
C SER A 418 2.21 -21.39 -28.63
N GLU A 419 3.22 -22.26 -28.54
CA GLU A 419 3.40 -23.26 -27.48
C GLU A 419 3.60 -22.66 -26.07
N ASP A 420 4.32 -21.55 -25.88
CA ASP A 420 4.60 -21.00 -24.54
C ASP A 420 3.35 -20.37 -23.91
N ILE A 421 2.53 -19.70 -24.73
CA ILE A 421 1.23 -19.17 -24.32
C ILE A 421 0.27 -20.34 -24.04
N SER A 422 0.29 -21.38 -24.89
CA SER A 422 -0.53 -22.58 -24.71
C SER A 422 -0.16 -23.33 -23.41
N ASN A 423 1.13 -23.50 -23.11
CA ASN A 423 1.62 -24.11 -21.87
C ASN A 423 1.25 -23.28 -20.63
N THR A 424 1.27 -21.95 -20.74
CA THR A 424 0.84 -21.06 -19.64
C THR A 424 -0.68 -21.14 -19.43
N ILE A 425 -1.46 -21.23 -20.52
CA ILE A 425 -2.90 -21.46 -20.50
C ILE A 425 -3.22 -22.85 -19.92
N GLU A 426 -2.47 -23.90 -20.27
CA GLU A 426 -2.61 -25.23 -19.70
C GLU A 426 -2.21 -25.28 -18.22
N SER A 427 -1.13 -24.62 -17.82
CA SER A 427 -0.70 -24.50 -16.41
C SER A 427 -1.72 -23.74 -15.56
N SER A 428 -2.32 -22.69 -16.12
CA SER A 428 -3.41 -21.94 -15.48
C SER A 428 -4.77 -22.67 -15.51
N ARG A 429 -4.95 -23.67 -16.39
CA ARG A 429 -6.04 -24.65 -16.33
C ARG A 429 -5.77 -25.80 -15.36
N ALA A 430 -4.51 -26.18 -15.16
CA ALA A 430 -4.11 -27.25 -14.24
C ALA A 430 -4.11 -26.79 -12.77
N SER A 431 -4.03 -25.47 -12.50
CA SER A 431 -4.18 -24.89 -11.16
C SER A 431 -5.59 -24.99 -10.57
N VAL A 432 -6.49 -25.69 -11.26
CA VAL A 432 -7.92 -25.79 -10.96
C VAL A 432 -8.29 -27.01 -10.09
N THR A 433 -7.33 -27.83 -9.65
CA THR A 433 -7.62 -28.91 -8.69
C THR A 433 -6.65 -28.87 -7.51
N ASN A 434 -7.00 -28.08 -6.49
CA ASN A 434 -6.47 -28.27 -5.14
C ASN A 434 -7.60 -28.00 -4.15
N ASP A 435 -8.53 -28.96 -4.06
CA ASP A 435 -9.60 -29.00 -3.04
C ASP A 435 -9.04 -28.97 -1.59
N GLN A 436 -7.71 -29.02 -1.43
CA GLN A 436 -7.01 -28.95 -0.15
C GLN A 436 -6.71 -27.52 0.35
N ILE A 437 -6.71 -26.49 -0.51
CA ILE A 437 -6.37 -25.12 -0.08
C ILE A 437 -7.66 -24.31 0.10
N GLY A 438 -7.96 -23.93 1.35
CA GLY A 438 -9.21 -23.26 1.74
C GLY A 438 -9.43 -21.89 1.08
N ARG A 439 -10.64 -21.34 1.16
CA ARG A 439 -10.95 -20.00 0.62
C ARG A 439 -10.13 -18.93 1.37
N GLN A 440 -9.48 -18.02 0.64
CA GLN A 440 -8.82 -16.86 1.25
C GLN A 440 -9.84 -15.99 1.99
N SER A 441 -9.50 -15.68 3.23
CA SER A 441 -10.07 -14.58 3.97
C SER A 441 -8.99 -13.57 4.33
N ILE A 442 -9.41 -12.41 4.82
CA ILE A 442 -8.49 -11.37 5.30
C ILE A 442 -8.39 -11.37 6.83
N ASP A 443 -9.04 -12.32 7.49
CA ASP A 443 -9.25 -12.43 8.94
C ASP A 443 -9.22 -13.89 9.43
N ASP A 444 -8.69 -14.82 8.62
CA ASP A 444 -8.62 -16.26 8.92
C ASP A 444 -7.30 -16.69 9.60
N HIS A 445 -6.43 -15.75 9.94
CA HIS A 445 -5.09 -15.97 10.48
C HIS A 445 -4.20 -16.79 9.53
N LYS A 446 -4.46 -16.71 8.21
CA LYS A 446 -3.70 -17.41 7.20
C LYS A 446 -3.26 -16.47 6.08
N ILE A 447 -2.15 -16.83 5.45
CA ILE A 447 -1.59 -16.12 4.31
C ILE A 447 -1.50 -17.03 3.10
N GLU A 448 -1.88 -16.53 1.93
CA GLU A 448 -1.74 -17.22 0.67
C GLU A 448 -0.33 -17.10 0.14
N VAL A 449 0.24 -18.22 -0.31
CA VAL A 449 1.51 -18.24 -1.03
C VAL A 449 1.23 -18.48 -2.50
N ILE A 450 1.51 -17.51 -3.35
CA ILE A 450 1.24 -17.55 -4.79
C ILE A 450 2.55 -17.48 -5.56
N GLY A 451 2.75 -18.42 -6.49
CA GLY A 451 3.84 -18.40 -7.45
C GLY A 451 3.40 -17.84 -8.80
N LEU A 452 4.18 -16.94 -9.38
CA LEU A 452 3.94 -16.35 -10.69
C LEU A 452 5.18 -16.53 -11.59
N ASP A 453 4.97 -16.96 -12.83
CA ASP A 453 5.99 -16.84 -13.87
C ASP A 453 5.95 -15.44 -14.54
N SER A 454 6.87 -15.18 -15.46
CA SER A 454 6.97 -13.88 -16.13
C SER A 454 5.78 -13.56 -17.03
N ILE A 455 5.17 -14.57 -17.67
CA ILE A 455 4.03 -14.39 -18.57
C ILE A 455 2.79 -14.10 -17.74
N GLN A 456 2.56 -14.88 -16.68
CA GLN A 456 1.48 -14.67 -15.73
C GLN A 456 1.55 -13.28 -15.13
N MET A 457 2.74 -12.80 -14.72
CA MET A 457 2.92 -11.43 -14.26
C MET A 457 2.57 -10.39 -15.33
N ALA A 458 3.06 -10.56 -16.57
CA ALA A 458 2.82 -9.61 -17.64
C ALA A 458 1.33 -9.50 -18.02
N LEU A 459 0.58 -10.60 -17.85
CA LEU A 459 -0.81 -10.72 -18.27
C LEU A 459 -1.81 -10.73 -17.09
N ILE A 460 -1.36 -10.49 -15.86
CA ILE A 460 -2.21 -10.59 -14.66
C ILE A 460 -3.39 -9.60 -14.68
N HIS A 461 -3.18 -8.43 -15.28
CA HIS A 461 -4.20 -7.40 -15.47
C HIS A 461 -5.31 -7.79 -16.46
N ILE A 462 -5.05 -8.72 -17.37
CA ILE A 462 -6.03 -9.21 -18.36
C ILE A 462 -6.66 -10.55 -17.94
N GLY A 463 -6.49 -10.95 -16.67
CA GLY A 463 -7.18 -12.13 -16.14
C GLY A 463 -6.30 -13.37 -15.94
N PHE A 464 -5.01 -13.32 -16.30
CA PHE A 464 -4.11 -14.44 -16.00
C PHE A 464 -3.89 -14.55 -14.49
N ARG A 465 -3.58 -15.77 -14.05
CA ARG A 465 -3.48 -16.16 -12.65
C ARG A 465 -2.19 -16.93 -12.43
N GLY A 466 -1.63 -16.76 -11.23
CA GLY A 466 -0.54 -17.58 -10.73
C GLY A 466 -1.02 -18.91 -10.19
N ARG A 467 -0.06 -19.69 -9.69
CA ARG A 467 -0.31 -20.96 -9.01
C ARG A 467 -0.39 -20.73 -7.51
N ARG A 468 -1.46 -21.21 -6.89
CA ARG A 468 -1.59 -21.27 -5.44
C ARG A 468 -0.67 -22.37 -4.89
N ILE A 469 0.38 -21.97 -4.17
CA ILE A 469 1.40 -22.88 -3.62
C ILE A 469 0.95 -23.43 -2.27
N ALA A 470 0.49 -22.56 -1.38
CA ALA A 470 0.09 -22.92 -0.03
C ALA A 470 -0.90 -21.87 0.54
N GLN A 471 -1.54 -22.24 1.64
CA GLN A 471 -2.19 -21.32 2.58
C GLN A 471 -1.71 -21.75 3.98
N CYS A 472 -1.10 -20.84 4.72
CA CYS A 472 -0.41 -21.18 5.98
C CYS A 472 -0.57 -20.12 7.06
N SER A 473 -0.40 -20.50 8.33
CA SER A 473 -0.45 -19.58 9.47
C SER A 473 0.90 -18.95 9.79
N GLN A 474 1.99 -19.57 9.34
CA GLN A 474 3.33 -19.00 9.38
C GLN A 474 4.15 -19.47 8.17
N ALA A 475 5.06 -18.62 7.72
CA ALA A 475 6.00 -18.97 6.67
C ALA A 475 7.43 -18.57 7.07
N ARG A 476 8.38 -19.42 6.68
CA ARG A 476 9.80 -19.13 6.76
C ARG A 476 10.41 -19.16 5.38
N ILE A 477 11.07 -18.08 5.01
CA ILE A 477 11.78 -17.92 3.73
C ILE A 477 13.27 -17.84 4.04
N GLU A 478 14.06 -18.71 3.44
CA GLU A 478 15.51 -18.74 3.62
C GLU A 478 16.20 -18.35 2.32
N LEU A 479 16.87 -17.20 2.33
CA LEU A 479 17.55 -16.68 1.15
C LEU A 479 18.91 -17.33 0.98
N ILE A 480 19.05 -18.10 -0.09
CA ILE A 480 20.31 -18.70 -0.53
C ILE A 480 21.17 -17.66 -1.26
N ARG A 481 20.53 -16.68 -1.89
CA ARG A 481 21.16 -15.59 -2.64
C ARG A 481 20.49 -14.26 -2.32
N SER A 482 21.25 -13.18 -2.41
CA SER A 482 20.72 -11.82 -2.26
C SER A 482 19.67 -11.52 -3.31
N MET A 483 18.61 -10.79 -2.93
CA MET A 483 17.54 -10.43 -3.87
C MET A 483 16.74 -9.20 -3.40
N PRO A 484 16.07 -8.51 -4.35
CA PRO A 484 15.08 -7.50 -4.00
C PRO A 484 13.84 -8.16 -3.38
N VAL A 485 13.25 -7.43 -2.44
CA VAL A 485 11.98 -7.74 -1.78
C VAL A 485 11.16 -6.47 -1.76
N HIS A 486 9.83 -6.58 -1.76
CA HIS A 486 9.01 -5.44 -1.41
C HIS A 486 7.83 -5.85 -0.54
N MET A 487 7.41 -4.92 0.32
CA MET A 487 6.36 -5.12 1.30
C MET A 487 5.41 -3.93 1.23
N ASP A 488 4.13 -4.20 0.94
CA ASP A 488 3.09 -3.17 0.75
C ASP A 488 3.49 -2.00 -0.18
N GLY A 489 4.39 -2.27 -1.14
CA GLY A 489 4.89 -1.31 -2.13
C GLY A 489 6.22 -0.64 -1.78
N ASP A 490 6.76 -0.86 -0.59
CA ASP A 490 8.07 -0.37 -0.17
C ASP A 490 9.17 -1.40 -0.50
N PRO A 491 10.11 -1.08 -1.41
CA PRO A 491 11.17 -2.00 -1.78
C PRO A 491 12.34 -1.96 -0.80
N PHE A 492 12.96 -3.11 -0.59
CA PHE A 492 14.23 -3.25 0.13
C PHE A 492 15.06 -4.38 -0.48
N TYR A 493 16.33 -4.48 -0.08
CA TYR A 493 17.24 -5.49 -0.58
C TYR A 493 17.76 -6.34 0.57
N LEU A 494 17.65 -7.66 0.45
CA LEU A 494 18.12 -8.58 1.48
C LEU A 494 19.37 -9.31 1.00
N PRO A 495 20.41 -9.43 1.86
CA PRO A 495 21.58 -10.21 1.53
C PRO A 495 21.27 -11.71 1.58
N GLN A 496 22.11 -12.50 0.91
CA GLN A 496 22.14 -13.95 1.07
C GLN A 496 22.32 -14.35 2.55
N SER A 497 21.97 -15.59 2.88
CA SER A 497 22.03 -16.12 4.24
C SER A 497 21.14 -15.32 5.21
N THR A 498 20.01 -14.82 4.72
CA THR A 498 18.96 -14.19 5.55
C THR A 498 17.77 -15.13 5.63
N ALA A 499 17.31 -15.43 6.85
CA ALA A 499 16.02 -16.04 7.08
C ALA A 499 14.99 -14.95 7.41
N ILE A 500 13.79 -15.16 6.90
CA ILE A 500 12.67 -14.24 7.01
C ILE A 500 11.50 -15.05 7.58
N ASN A 501 11.03 -14.68 8.76
CA ASN A 501 9.89 -15.32 9.39
C ASN A 501 8.67 -14.41 9.23
N VAL A 502 7.63 -14.93 8.60
CA VAL A 502 6.34 -14.27 8.42
C VAL A 502 5.34 -14.90 9.39
N THR A 503 4.88 -14.12 10.36
CA THR A 503 3.98 -14.58 11.42
C THR A 503 2.80 -13.63 11.61
N HIS A 504 1.69 -14.14 12.13
CA HIS A 504 0.53 -13.32 12.47
C HIS A 504 0.88 -12.26 13.53
N ALA A 505 0.38 -11.03 13.35
CA ALA A 505 0.71 -9.86 14.17
C ALA A 505 -0.55 -9.20 14.77
N GLY A 506 -1.53 -10.02 15.10
CA GLY A 506 -2.84 -9.58 15.57
C GLY A 506 -3.71 -9.04 14.43
N GLN A 507 -4.85 -8.50 14.83
CA GLN A 507 -5.89 -8.02 13.92
C GLN A 507 -6.24 -6.57 14.23
N VAL A 508 -6.89 -5.90 13.27
CA VAL A 508 -7.38 -4.53 13.41
C VAL A 508 -8.78 -4.40 12.80
N LEU A 509 -9.62 -3.54 13.38
CA LEU A 509 -10.93 -3.24 12.79
C LEU A 509 -10.82 -2.24 11.64
N VAL A 510 -11.40 -2.60 10.51
CA VAL A 510 -11.55 -1.76 9.31
C VAL A 510 -13.01 -1.71 8.90
N LEU A 511 -13.39 -0.78 8.02
CA LEU A 511 -14.75 -0.67 7.49
C LEU A 511 -14.81 -1.22 6.07
N THR A 512 -15.84 -2.02 5.76
CA THR A 512 -16.21 -2.37 4.39
C THR A 512 -17.39 -1.52 3.90
N ASN A 513 -17.30 -1.08 2.65
CA ASN A 513 -18.37 -0.40 1.94
C ASN A 513 -18.99 -1.35 0.91
N ASP A 514 -20.07 -2.02 1.31
CA ASP A 514 -20.78 -2.99 0.48
C ASP A 514 -21.79 -2.32 -0.49
N ASN A 515 -22.01 -1.01 -0.34
CA ASN A 515 -22.84 -0.21 -1.24
C ASN A 515 -22.07 0.07 -2.54
N LYS A 516 -22.05 -0.92 -3.44
CA LYS A 516 -21.50 -0.84 -4.80
C LYS A 516 -22.55 -0.40 -5.81
#